data_AF-A0A9D9R3E0-F1
#
_entry.id   AF-A0A9D9R3E0-F1
#
_cell.length_a   1.000
_cell.length_b   1.000
_cell.length_c   1.000
_cell.angle_alpha   90.00
_cell.angle_beta   90.00
_cell.angle_gamma   90.00
#
_symmetry.space_group_name_H-M   'P 1'
#
loop_
_entity.id
_entity.type
_entity.pdbx_description
1 polymer ?
#
loop_
_entity_poly.entity_id
_entity_poly.type
_entity_poly.pdbx_seq_one_letter_code
_entity_poly.pdbx_strand_id
1 'polypeptide(L)' 'MKVKPKAKAPKVHPDLAGFEMNIDSFGQITANLDRDALNAFLDKEMPEDKKLKSKKDESK' A
#
# COMPACT_ATOMS: atom_id res chain seq x y z
N MET A 1 7.10 1.21 34.66
CA MET A 1 6.34 0.61 33.54
C MET A 1 6.86 1.20 32.22
N LYS A 2 7.59 0.42 31.41
CA LYS A 2 8.03 0.88 30.08
C LYS A 2 6.82 0.88 29.15
N VAL A 3 6.33 2.07 28.81
CA VAL A 3 5.27 2.25 27.80
C VAL A 3 5.87 1.80 26.47
N LYS A 4 5.46 0.63 25.98
CA LYS A 4 5.81 0.18 24.62
C LYS A 4 5.31 1.30 23.69
N PRO A 5 6.14 1.84 22.78
CA PRO A 5 5.65 2.83 21.83
C PRO A 5 4.47 2.19 21.11
N LYS A 6 3.29 2.79 21.21
CA LYS A 6 2.15 2.41 20.37
C LYS A 6 2.67 2.54 18.95
N ALA A 7 2.89 1.42 18.29
CA ALA A 7 3.26 1.39 16.89
C ALA A 7 2.21 2.24 16.20
N LYS A 8 2.60 3.45 15.78
CA LYS A 8 1.68 4.32 15.07
C LYS A 8 1.36 3.53 13.81
N ALA A 9 0.11 3.09 13.71
CA ALA A 9 -0.33 2.38 12.52
C ALA A 9 0.10 3.19 11.30
N PRO A 10 0.64 2.54 10.26
CA PRO A 10 1.01 3.26 9.04
C PRO A 10 -0.18 4.12 8.61
N LYS A 11 0.12 5.34 8.12
CA LYS A 11 -0.91 6.21 7.53
C LYS A 11 -1.40 5.55 6.25
N VAL A 12 -2.42 4.72 6.39
CA VAL A 12 -3.12 4.03 5.30
C VAL A 12 -4.35 4.82 4.88
N HIS A 13 -4.87 4.54 3.70
CA HIS A 13 -6.14 5.10 3.25
C HIS A 13 -7.25 4.76 4.25
N PRO A 14 -8.27 5.61 4.46
CA PRO A 14 -9.42 5.28 5.31
C PRO A 14 -10.04 3.93 4.96
N ASP A 15 -10.13 3.58 3.67
CA ASP A 15 -10.64 2.28 3.20
C ASP A 15 -9.69 1.11 3.46
N LEU A 16 -8.41 1.38 3.69
CA LEU A 16 -7.41 0.39 4.12
C LEU A 16 -7.15 0.45 5.63
N ALA A 17 -8.01 1.11 6.41
CA ALA A 17 -7.89 1.14 7.86
C ALA A 17 -7.98 -0.27 8.43
N GLY A 18 -6.91 -0.72 9.08
CA GLY A 18 -6.79 -2.11 9.56
C GLY A 18 -6.16 -3.07 8.55
N PHE A 19 -5.70 -2.60 7.39
CA PHE A 19 -4.85 -3.40 6.51
C PHE A 19 -3.52 -3.72 7.20
N GLU A 20 -3.21 -5.01 7.31
CA GLU A 20 -1.94 -5.50 7.83
C GLU A 20 -1.24 -6.34 6.77
N MET A 21 0.01 -5.99 6.47
CA MET A 21 0.91 -6.78 5.62
C MET A 21 2.18 -7.10 6.39
N ASN A 22 2.60 -8.36 6.35
CA ASN A 22 3.85 -8.84 6.94
C ASN A 22 4.67 -9.54 5.86
N ILE A 23 5.96 -9.21 5.81
CA ILE A 23 6.92 -9.82 4.89
C ILE A 23 7.88 -10.67 5.74
N ASP A 24 7.91 -11.97 5.49
CA ASP A 24 8.84 -12.88 6.17
C ASP A 24 10.25 -12.77 5.55
N SER A 25 11.27 -13.26 6.26
CA SER A 25 12.68 -13.29 5.81
C SER A 25 12.88 -14.06 4.51
N PHE A 26 11.94 -14.95 4.16
CA PHE A 26 11.91 -15.68 2.90
C PHE A 26 11.23 -14.91 1.75
N GLY A 27 10.78 -13.68 1.98
CA GLY A 27 10.06 -12.87 0.99
C GLY A 27 8.60 -13.26 0.79
N GLN A 28 8.04 -14.08 1.68
CA GLN A 28 6.61 -14.40 1.67
C GLN A 28 5.82 -13.21 2.19
N ILE A 29 4.83 -12.77 1.41
CA ILE A 29 3.95 -11.66 1.76
C ILE A 29 2.65 -12.25 2.31
N THR A 30 2.34 -11.94 3.56
CA THR A 30 1.07 -12.29 4.19
C THR A 30 0.29 -11.00 4.43
N ALA A 31 -0.92 -10.93 3.90
CA ALA A 31 -1.80 -9.79 4.08
C ALA A 31 -3.16 -10.27 4.57
N ASN A 32 -3.84 -9.44 5.36
CA ASN A 32 -5.22 -9.73 5.77
C ASN A 32 -6.25 -9.45 4.66
N LEU A 33 -5.85 -8.74 3.60
CA LEU A 33 -6.66 -8.45 2.44
C LEU A 33 -6.17 -9.27 1.24
N ASP A 34 -7.12 -9.72 0.43
CA ASP A 34 -6.81 -10.50 -0.76
C ASP A 34 -6.10 -9.66 -1.84
N ARG A 35 -5.23 -10.30 -2.61
CA ARG A 35 -4.49 -9.66 -3.70
C ARG A 35 -5.45 -9.01 -4.70
N ASP A 36 -6.57 -9.63 -5.01
CA ASP A 36 -7.50 -9.08 -6.00
C ASP A 36 -8.23 -7.84 -5.49
N ALA A 37 -8.60 -7.83 -4.20
CA ALA A 37 -9.17 -6.64 -3.56
C ALA A 37 -8.15 -5.50 -3.47
N LEU A 38 -6.86 -5.81 -3.25
CA LEU A 38 -5.78 -4.82 -3.27
C LEU A 38 -5.62 -4.19 -4.66
N ASN A 39 -5.65 -4.97 -5.74
CA ASN A 39 -5.52 -4.37 -7.09
C ASN A 39 -6.73 -3.52 -7.42
N ALA A 40 -7.94 -3.97 -7.11
CA ALA A 40 -9.15 -3.18 -7.34
C ALA A 40 -9.11 -1.84 -6.58
N PHE A 41 -8.59 -1.86 -5.34
CA PHE A 41 -8.33 -0.64 -4.58
C PHE A 41 -7.30 0.26 -5.28
N LEU A 42 -6.17 -0.30 -5.74
CA LEU A 42 -5.13 0.45 -6.43
C LEU A 42 -5.65 1.05 -7.75
N ASP A 43 -6.38 0.30 -8.56
CA ASP A 43 -6.96 0.78 -9.82
C ASP A 43 -7.98 1.91 -9.60
N LYS A 44 -8.73 1.85 -8.50
CA LYS A 44 -9.74 2.85 -8.14
C LYS A 44 -9.13 4.13 -7.56
N GLU A 45 -8.20 3.99 -6.62
CA GLU A 45 -7.62 5.14 -5.88
C GLU A 45 -6.35 5.70 -6.56
N MET A 46 -5.76 4.95 -7.50
CA MET A 46 -4.66 5.39 -8.36
C MET A 46 -5.06 5.39 -9.85
N PRO A 47 -6.11 6.15 -10.25
CA PRO A 47 -6.58 6.20 -11.63
C PRO A 47 -5.59 6.87 -12.59
N GLU A 48 -4.65 7.66 -12.06
CA GLU A 48 -3.54 8.24 -12.81
C GLU A 48 -2.21 7.72 -12.25
N ASP A 49 -1.62 6.75 -12.94
CA ASP A 49 -0.33 6.21 -12.56
C ASP A 49 0.74 7.32 -12.61
N LYS A 50 1.19 7.77 -11.44
CA LYS A 50 2.25 8.81 -11.34
C LYS A 50 3.56 8.38 -12.02
N LYS A 51 3.80 7.08 -12.21
CA LYS A 51 4.96 6.58 -12.97
C LYS A 51 4.79 6.70 -14.49
N LEU A 52 3.55 6.80 -14.99
CA LEU A 52 3.25 7.09 -16.40
C LEU A 52 3.23 8.60 -16.70
N LYS A 53 3.06 9.47 -15.69
CA LYS A 53 3.10 10.93 -15.87
C LYS A 53 4.48 11.44 -16.30
N SER A 54 5.57 10.85 -15.81
CA SER A 54 6.93 11.27 -16.20
C SER A 54 7.36 10.86 -17.62
N LYS A 55 6.59 10.05 -18.35
CA LYS A 55 6.92 9.66 -19.73
C LYS A 55 6.27 10.53 -20.81
N LYS A 56 5.47 11.54 -20.44
CA LYS A 56 4.89 12.48 -21.42
C LYS A 56 5.76 13.72 -21.68
N ASP A 57 6.94 13.82 -21.06
CA ASP A 57 7.85 14.97 -21.19
C ASP A 57 9.20 14.61 -21.85
N GLU A 58 9.25 13.56 -22.68
CA GLU A 58 10.42 13.26 -23.54
C GLU A 58 10.00 13.01 -25.01
N SER A 59 8.95 13.69 -25.46
CA SER A 59 8.62 13.79 -26.88
C SER A 59 8.27 15.23 -27.22
N LYS A 60 9.29 16.08 -27.25
CA LYS A 60 9.26 17.34 -27.99
C LYS A 60 10.60 17.59 -28.64
#